data_AF-A0A8H6G2B8-F1
#
_entry.id   AF-A0A8H6G2B8-F1
#
_cell.length_a   1.000
_cell.length_b   1.000
_cell.length_c   1.000
_cell.angle_alpha   90.00
_cell.angle_beta   90.00
_cell.angle_gamma   90.00
#
_symmetry.space_group_name_H-M   'P 1'
#
loop_
_entity.id
_entity.type
_entity.pdbx_description
1 polymer ?
#
loop_
_entity_poly.entity_id
_entity_poly.type
_entity_poly.pdbx_seq_one_letter_code
_entity_poly.pdbx_strand_id
1 'polypeptide(L)'
;MTPPNLRTVLFFPPHLSPNPTTLPLLTALQSLLNVSYTATYCLRPDIFGTSHLRIADPATFADIIGADGFTIVVFAVKSDQRRDPTESSDGDRAHAKRDGELAQMVATGSVMAVDDEDVRKRAQWASRAGRAAPGQERQGRNDSDSNSISAALGELNDKLQALYRERQNPVPIHELRAFAVSPTHRGLGLGARVLKTVEWLLGRDGVGVLDFSRGVHAPGSSGAHLSSSLRTEMGGQVHGVDLDEVMKVWDQNRIADFAGSEAKQLEKDTASGVECQLGHRKLRLVAIRELGNEGYYQRRGYKSLRTGILPLGTWGSNAECTTVYMEKSI
;
A
#
# COMPACT_ATOMS: atom_id res chain seq x y z
N MET A 1 20.43 20.98 4.05
CA MET A 1 20.24 19.69 4.77
C MET A 1 20.48 18.57 3.77
N THR A 2 21.39 17.65 4.07
CA THR A 2 21.60 16.44 3.27
C THR A 2 20.33 15.59 3.31
N PRO A 3 19.82 15.08 2.17
CA PRO A 3 18.64 14.23 2.18
C PRO A 3 18.90 12.97 3.03
N PRO A 4 17.91 12.49 3.81
CA PRO A 4 18.07 11.30 4.61
C PRO A 4 18.36 10.10 3.70
N ASN A 5 19.26 9.20 4.15
CA ASN A 5 19.47 7.94 3.47
C ASN A 5 18.24 7.05 3.71
N LEU A 6 17.46 6.78 2.67
CA LEU A 6 16.19 6.07 2.78
C LEU A 6 16.31 4.67 2.17
N ARG A 7 15.87 3.65 2.92
CA ARG A 7 15.71 2.28 2.43
C ARG A 7 14.26 1.83 2.46
N THR A 8 13.80 1.17 1.41
CA THR A 8 12.44 0.64 1.29
C THR A 8 12.46 -0.87 1.48
N VAL A 9 11.77 -1.38 2.50
CA VAL A 9 11.75 -2.80 2.82
C VAL A 9 10.33 -3.35 2.71
N LEU A 10 10.21 -4.51 2.07
CA LEU A 10 8.98 -5.28 1.96
C LEU A 10 8.92 -6.39 3.01
N PHE A 11 7.76 -6.50 3.66
CA PHE A 11 7.46 -7.52 4.65
C PHE A 11 6.23 -8.33 4.23
N PHE A 12 6.33 -9.64 4.44
CA PHE A 12 5.23 -10.58 4.35
C PHE A 12 4.75 -10.96 5.75
N PRO A 13 3.57 -11.57 5.89
CA PRO A 13 3.03 -11.94 7.20
C PRO A 13 3.97 -12.78 8.08
N PRO A 14 4.80 -13.71 7.54
CA PRO A 14 5.81 -14.41 8.35
C PRO A 14 6.85 -13.47 8.99
N HIS A 15 7.22 -12.37 8.33
CA HIS A 15 8.17 -11.40 8.88
C HIS A 15 7.57 -10.55 10.02
N LEU A 16 6.24 -10.51 10.10
CA LEU A 16 5.46 -9.70 11.03
C LEU A 16 4.69 -10.54 12.06
N SER A 17 4.99 -11.85 12.11
CA SER A 17 4.39 -12.76 13.08
C SER A 17 4.87 -12.40 14.49
N PRO A 18 3.98 -12.20 15.47
CA PRO A 18 4.37 -11.77 16.82
C PRO A 18 5.25 -12.82 17.53
N ASN A 19 6.50 -12.47 17.83
CA ASN A 19 7.42 -13.24 18.64
C ASN A 19 8.47 -12.30 19.28
N PRO A 20 9.29 -12.76 20.25
CA PRO A 20 10.27 -11.89 20.91
C PRO A 20 11.26 -11.20 19.97
N THR A 21 11.58 -11.82 18.83
CA THR A 21 12.52 -11.26 17.83
C THR A 21 11.88 -10.17 16.98
N THR A 22 10.60 -10.32 16.61
CA THR A 22 9.85 -9.36 15.77
C THR A 22 9.15 -8.27 16.58
N LEU A 23 8.96 -8.46 17.89
CA LEU A 23 8.24 -7.51 18.75
C LEU A 23 8.81 -6.08 18.70
N PRO A 24 10.13 -5.84 18.67
CA PRO A 24 10.64 -4.46 18.55
C PRO A 24 10.28 -3.82 17.20
N LEU A 25 10.27 -4.60 16.11
CA LEU A 25 9.86 -4.14 14.78
C LEU A 25 8.36 -3.77 14.78
N LEU A 26 7.52 -4.65 15.32
CA LEU A 26 6.07 -4.42 15.44
C LEU A 26 5.77 -3.21 16.34
N THR A 27 6.54 -3.02 17.41
CA THR A 27 6.42 -1.87 18.32
C THR A 27 6.81 -0.57 17.61
N ALA A 28 7.87 -0.59 16.80
CA ALA A 28 8.26 0.57 15.99
C ALA A 28 7.17 0.91 14.94
N LEU A 29 6.56 -0.10 14.31
CA LEU A 29 5.43 0.09 13.37
C LEU A 29 4.20 0.66 14.07
N GLN A 30 3.83 0.09 15.22
CA GLN A 30 2.74 0.60 16.05
C GLN A 30 2.97 2.07 16.41
N SER A 31 4.18 2.41 16.88
CA SER A 31 4.54 3.77 17.24
C SER A 31 4.40 4.73 16.05
N LEU A 32 4.95 4.37 14.88
CA LEU A 32 4.82 5.15 13.65
C LEU A 32 3.35 5.38 13.29
N LEU A 33 2.51 4.35 13.32
CA LEU A 33 1.10 4.43 12.99
C LEU A 33 0.36 5.33 13.97
N ASN A 34 0.52 5.12 15.27
CA ASN A 34 -0.18 5.90 16.29
C ASN A 34 0.22 7.38 16.26
N VAL A 35 1.52 7.68 16.11
CA VAL A 35 2.02 9.06 16.00
C VAL A 35 1.51 9.72 14.71
N SER A 36 1.55 9.02 13.57
CA SER A 36 1.10 9.56 12.29
C SER A 36 -0.41 9.82 12.27
N TYR A 37 -1.21 8.87 12.80
CA TYR A 37 -2.66 9.01 12.87
C TYR A 37 -3.05 10.08 13.89
N THR A 38 -2.45 10.13 15.08
CA THR A 38 -2.66 11.24 16.03
C THR A 38 -2.41 12.59 15.37
N ALA A 39 -1.27 12.76 14.70
CA ALA A 39 -0.92 14.02 14.05
C ALA A 39 -1.82 14.40 12.86
N THR A 40 -2.65 13.47 12.36
CA THR A 40 -3.54 13.69 11.20
C THR A 40 -4.99 13.81 11.64
N TYR A 41 -5.47 12.88 12.46
CA TYR A 41 -6.85 12.81 12.94
C TYR A 41 -7.13 13.93 13.94
N CYS A 42 -6.17 14.25 14.82
CA CYS A 42 -6.34 15.34 15.80
C CYS A 42 -6.25 16.74 15.17
N LEU A 43 -6.08 16.86 13.84
CA LEU A 43 -6.35 18.13 13.12
C LEU A 43 -7.85 18.50 13.16
N ARG A 44 -8.72 17.53 13.43
CA ARG A 44 -10.15 17.70 13.65
C ARG A 44 -10.53 17.21 15.04
N PRO A 45 -10.17 17.96 16.11
CA PRO A 45 -10.43 17.53 17.48
C PRO A 45 -11.93 17.45 17.81
N ASP A 46 -12.76 18.18 17.06
CA ASP A 46 -14.22 18.07 17.08
C ASP A 46 -14.72 16.69 16.63
N ILE A 47 -13.98 15.99 15.76
CA ILE A 47 -14.33 14.66 15.25
C ILE A 47 -13.55 13.55 15.95
N PHE A 48 -12.26 13.73 16.22
CA PHE A 48 -11.38 12.65 16.70
C PHE A 48 -10.73 12.92 18.06
N GLY A 49 -11.08 14.03 18.72
CA GLY A 49 -10.44 14.42 19.97
C GLY A 49 -8.97 14.80 19.82
N THR A 50 -8.26 14.83 20.94
CA THR A 50 -6.87 15.31 21.04
C THR A 50 -5.84 14.17 21.07
N SER A 51 -6.28 12.92 21.09
CA SER A 51 -5.44 11.73 20.98
C SER A 51 -6.13 10.66 20.14
N HIS A 52 -5.36 9.90 19.35
CA HIS A 52 -5.90 8.83 18.52
C HIS A 52 -4.99 7.61 18.54
N LEU A 53 -5.56 6.46 18.86
CA LEU A 53 -4.86 5.18 18.89
C LEU A 53 -5.31 4.32 17.71
N ARG A 54 -4.42 4.08 16.74
CA ARG A 54 -4.74 3.25 15.58
C ARG A 54 -4.60 1.76 15.88
N ILE A 55 -3.57 1.41 16.66
CA ILE A 55 -3.24 0.05 17.08
C ILE A 55 -2.88 0.08 18.56
N ALA A 56 -3.61 -0.69 19.38
CA ALA A 56 -3.39 -0.79 20.81
C ALA A 56 -2.29 -1.79 21.19
N ASP A 57 -2.20 -2.91 20.45
CA ASP A 57 -1.23 -3.98 20.68
C ASP A 57 -0.45 -4.27 19.39
N PRO A 58 0.89 -4.19 19.39
CA PRO A 58 1.72 -4.58 18.25
C PRO A 58 1.38 -5.95 17.65
N ALA A 59 0.93 -6.90 18.47
CA ALA A 59 0.61 -8.26 18.02
C ALA A 59 -0.57 -8.30 17.03
N THR A 60 -1.48 -7.32 17.11
CA THR A 60 -2.67 -7.21 16.24
C THR A 60 -2.34 -6.68 14.83
N PHE A 61 -1.08 -6.33 14.55
CA PHE A 61 -0.70 -5.82 13.22
C PHE A 61 -0.90 -6.85 12.12
N ALA A 62 -0.67 -8.15 12.41
CA ALA A 62 -0.87 -9.23 11.44
C ALA A 62 -2.33 -9.29 10.93
N ASP A 63 -3.30 -9.02 11.81
CA ASP A 63 -4.72 -9.02 11.48
C ASP A 63 -5.10 -7.91 10.47
N ILE A 64 -4.31 -6.82 10.45
CA ILE A 64 -4.55 -5.69 9.54
C ILE A 64 -4.19 -6.07 8.10
N ILE A 65 -3.17 -6.90 7.92
CA ILE A 65 -2.59 -7.30 6.62
C ILE A 65 -3.24 -8.56 6.08
N GLY A 66 -3.62 -9.49 6.97
CA GLY A 66 -4.11 -10.82 6.59
C GLY A 66 -3.02 -11.75 6.08
N ALA A 67 -3.41 -12.97 5.73
CA ALA A 67 -2.48 -14.04 5.34
C ALA A 67 -1.81 -13.81 3.97
N ASP A 68 -2.50 -13.15 3.05
CA ASP A 68 -2.06 -12.96 1.65
C ASP A 68 -1.64 -11.51 1.35
N GLY A 69 -1.50 -10.69 2.38
CA GLY A 69 -1.10 -9.29 2.24
C GLY A 69 0.41 -9.07 2.30
N PHE A 70 0.83 -7.82 2.12
CA PHE A 70 2.21 -7.41 2.33
C PHE A 70 2.27 -6.00 2.94
N THR A 71 3.43 -5.63 3.48
CA THR A 71 3.67 -4.30 4.05
C THR A 71 4.97 -3.72 3.56
N ILE A 72 4.91 -2.47 3.12
CA ILE A 72 6.09 -1.67 2.77
C ILE A 72 6.42 -0.77 3.96
N VAL A 73 7.69 -0.69 4.32
CA VAL A 73 8.20 0.27 5.31
C VAL A 73 9.38 1.01 4.71
N VAL A 74 9.36 2.33 4.84
CA VAL A 74 10.50 3.17 4.50
C VAL A 74 11.24 3.49 5.79
N PHE A 75 12.53 3.18 5.79
CA PHE A 75 13.46 3.45 6.87
C PHE A 75 14.35 4.64 6.52
N ALA A 76 14.55 5.55 7.47
CA ALA A 76 15.64 6.52 7.43
C ALA A 76 16.83 5.93 8.19
N VAL A 77 17.91 5.66 7.47
CA VAL A 77 19.15 5.09 8.01
C VAL A 77 20.00 6.22 8.57
N LYS A 78 20.36 6.11 9.84
CA LYS A 78 21.30 7.04 10.48
C LYS A 78 22.71 6.58 10.12
N SER A 79 23.42 7.39 9.32
CA SER A 79 24.86 7.20 9.14
C SER A 79 25.54 7.37 10.49
N ASP A 80 26.25 6.34 10.94
CA ASP A 80 26.93 6.32 12.23
C ASP A 80 28.09 7.33 12.21
N GLN A 81 27.81 8.61 12.50
CA GLN A 81 28.81 9.68 12.55
C GLN A 81 29.56 9.72 13.89
N ARG A 82 29.52 8.65 14.70
CA ARG A 82 30.20 8.62 16.01
C ARG A 82 30.96 7.32 16.23
N ARG A 83 32.08 7.18 15.53
CA ARG A 83 33.28 6.65 16.19
C ARG A 83 34.40 7.64 15.96
N ASP A 84 34.67 8.45 16.99
CA ASP A 84 35.97 9.12 17.10
C ASP A 84 37.05 8.02 16.98
N PRO A 85 38.02 8.14 16.05
CA PRO A 85 39.06 7.11 15.87
C PRO A 85 40.04 6.99 17.04
N THR A 86 39.89 7.82 18.08
CA THR A 86 40.92 8.01 19.11
C THR A 86 40.75 7.15 20.37
N GLU A 87 39.72 6.32 20.47
CA GLU A 87 39.56 5.36 21.57
C GLU A 87 39.36 3.92 21.06
N SER A 88 40.40 3.34 20.49
CA SER A 88 40.53 1.88 20.51
C SER A 88 41.98 1.51 20.75
N SER A 89 42.35 1.41 22.02
CA SER A 89 43.50 0.62 22.44
C SER A 89 43.28 -0.83 22.00
N ASP A 90 44.32 -1.43 21.44
CA ASP A 90 44.40 -2.80 20.95
C ASP A 90 43.72 -3.83 21.88
N GLY A 91 42.82 -4.65 21.32
CA GLY A 91 42.25 -5.78 22.06
C GLY A 91 41.07 -6.51 21.42
N ASP A 92 40.05 -5.81 20.91
CA ASP A 92 38.74 -6.45 20.60
C ASP A 92 38.19 -6.16 19.20
N ARG A 93 39.04 -6.19 18.17
CA ARG A 93 38.62 -5.94 16.78
C ARG A 93 37.82 -7.07 16.11
N ALA A 94 37.62 -8.22 16.76
CA ALA A 94 36.91 -9.35 16.16
C ALA A 94 35.38 -9.36 16.39
N HIS A 95 34.85 -8.63 17.38
CA HIS A 95 33.43 -8.67 17.73
C HIS A 95 32.62 -7.41 17.35
N ALA A 96 33.27 -6.30 17.02
CA ALA A 96 32.61 -5.01 16.77
C ALA A 96 31.99 -4.84 15.35
N LYS A 97 31.89 -5.92 14.56
CA LYS A 97 31.44 -5.89 13.14
C LYS A 97 29.97 -6.31 12.93
N ARG A 98 29.19 -6.52 13.98
CA ARG A 98 27.80 -7.06 13.90
C ARG A 98 26.68 -6.10 14.30
N ASP A 99 26.99 -4.85 14.65
CA ASP A 99 25.93 -3.89 14.92
C ASP A 99 25.44 -3.29 13.60
N GLY A 100 24.32 -3.82 13.09
CA GLY A 100 23.65 -3.30 11.91
C GLY A 100 23.34 -1.80 12.02
N GLU A 101 23.22 -1.13 10.88
CA GLU A 101 22.92 0.30 10.77
C GLU A 101 21.61 0.65 11.49
N LEU A 102 21.67 1.65 12.36
CA LEU A 102 20.50 2.13 13.08
C LEU A 102 19.53 2.83 12.12
N ALA A 103 18.27 2.41 12.15
CA ALA A 103 17.25 2.86 11.23
C ALA A 103 15.95 3.22 11.95
N GLN A 104 15.35 4.34 11.54
CA GLN A 104 14.06 4.79 12.01
C GLN A 104 12.99 4.54 10.95
N MET A 105 11.83 3.98 11.33
CA MET A 105 10.69 3.87 10.43
C MET A 105 10.06 5.24 10.21
N VAL A 106 9.94 5.66 8.95
CA VAL A 106 9.46 7.00 8.61
C VAL A 106 8.21 7.00 7.72
N ALA A 107 7.90 5.88 7.07
CA ALA A 107 6.62 5.68 6.39
C ALA A 107 6.28 4.20 6.26
N THR A 108 4.98 3.90 6.11
CA THR A 108 4.52 2.55 5.86
C THR A 108 3.21 2.55 5.08
N GLY A 109 2.93 1.43 4.40
CA GLY A 109 1.64 1.10 3.80
C GLY A 109 1.53 -0.41 3.62
N SER A 110 0.40 -0.95 4.05
CA SER A 110 0.06 -2.37 3.94
C SER A 110 -0.98 -2.58 2.87
N VAL A 111 -0.93 -3.72 2.19
CA VAL A 111 -1.88 -4.09 1.15
C VAL A 111 -2.43 -5.46 1.47
N MET A 112 -3.75 -5.60 1.39
CA MET A 112 -4.46 -6.86 1.59
C MET A 112 -5.27 -7.16 0.32
N ALA A 113 -5.24 -8.40 -0.15
CA ALA A 113 -6.19 -8.86 -1.17
C ALA A 113 -7.60 -8.93 -0.55
N VAL A 114 -8.59 -8.37 -1.23
CA VAL A 114 -9.98 -8.35 -0.75
C VAL A 114 -10.89 -8.89 -1.82
N ASP A 115 -11.88 -9.68 -1.43
CA ASP A 115 -12.95 -10.05 -2.32
C ASP A 115 -13.87 -8.84 -2.56
N ASP A 116 -14.56 -8.83 -3.71
CA ASP A 116 -15.48 -7.72 -4.02
C ASP A 116 -16.71 -7.74 -3.10
N GLU A 117 -17.00 -8.89 -2.47
CA GLU A 117 -18.14 -9.07 -1.59
C GLU A 117 -17.95 -8.39 -0.22
N ASP A 118 -16.79 -8.53 0.43
CA ASP A 118 -16.45 -7.87 1.69
C ASP A 118 -16.33 -6.37 1.52
N VAL A 119 -15.83 -5.92 0.36
CA VAL A 119 -15.82 -4.50 0.03
C VAL A 119 -17.25 -3.98 -0.14
N ARG A 120 -18.13 -4.72 -0.83
CA ARG A 120 -19.56 -4.34 -0.95
C ARG A 120 -20.26 -4.33 0.41
N LYS A 121 -20.02 -5.31 1.29
CA LYS A 121 -20.58 -5.35 2.66
C LYS A 121 -20.17 -4.14 3.49
N ARG A 122 -18.89 -3.77 3.47
CA ARG A 122 -18.39 -2.56 4.16
C ARG A 122 -18.92 -1.26 3.54
N ALA A 123 -19.00 -1.19 2.21
CA ALA A 123 -19.61 -0.07 1.53
C ALA A 123 -21.12 0.05 1.81
N GLN A 124 -21.82 -1.08 2.05
CA GLN A 124 -23.23 -1.08 2.47
C GLN A 124 -23.42 -0.52 3.88
N TRP A 125 -22.48 -0.70 4.81
CA TRP A 125 -22.53 -0.05 6.13
C TRP A 125 -22.55 1.48 5.99
N ALA A 126 -21.71 2.03 5.10
CA ALA A 126 -21.67 3.45 4.75
C ALA A 126 -23.00 3.99 4.19
N SER A 127 -23.83 3.15 3.57
CA SER A 127 -25.13 3.54 3.04
C SER A 127 -26.30 3.32 3.97
N ARG A 128 -26.19 2.45 4.97
CA ARG A 128 -27.24 2.25 5.97
C ARG A 128 -27.22 3.36 7.02
N ALA A 129 -26.05 3.95 7.30
CA ALA A 129 -25.92 5.14 8.14
C ALA A 129 -26.50 6.42 7.51
N GLY A 130 -26.68 6.48 6.19
CA GLY A 130 -27.20 7.65 5.47
C GLY A 130 -28.71 7.62 5.16
N ARG A 131 -29.49 6.67 5.69
CA ARG A 131 -30.94 6.56 5.40
C ARG A 131 -31.84 7.29 6.42
N ALA A 132 -31.40 8.46 6.88
CA ALA A 132 -32.26 9.42 7.57
C ALA A 132 -32.29 10.74 6.80
N ALA A 133 -32.71 10.70 5.53
CA ALA A 133 -33.12 11.87 4.78
C ALA A 133 -34.16 11.45 3.72
N PRO A 134 -35.46 11.74 3.92
CA PRO A 134 -36.47 11.56 2.89
C PRO A 134 -36.49 12.79 1.98
N GLY A 135 -36.64 12.56 0.67
CA GLY A 135 -37.03 13.60 -0.27
C GLY A 135 -36.01 13.85 -1.38
N GLN A 136 -36.08 13.03 -2.43
CA GLN A 136 -36.04 13.57 -3.79
C GLN A 136 -36.81 12.64 -4.71
N GLU A 137 -38.06 13.02 -4.95
CA GLU A 137 -38.91 12.49 -6.00
C GLU A 137 -38.19 12.64 -7.34
N ARG A 138 -37.96 11.53 -8.03
CA ARG A 138 -37.60 11.53 -9.44
C ARG A 138 -38.87 11.80 -10.24
N GLN A 139 -39.04 13.06 -10.65
CA GLN A 139 -40.06 13.46 -11.60
C GLN A 139 -39.57 13.15 -13.01
N GLY A 140 -40.33 12.32 -13.73
CA GLY A 140 -40.05 11.91 -15.09
C GLY A 140 -40.20 13.04 -16.10
N ARG A 141 -39.37 12.98 -17.14
CA ARG A 141 -39.65 13.63 -18.42
C ARG A 141 -39.46 12.59 -19.51
N ASN A 142 -40.58 12.23 -20.12
CA ASN A 142 -40.64 11.58 -21.42
C ASN A 142 -40.33 12.65 -22.46
N ASP A 143 -39.29 12.46 -23.26
CA ASP A 143 -39.23 13.02 -24.60
C ASP A 143 -38.77 11.92 -25.55
N SER A 144 -39.48 11.84 -26.66
CA SER A 144 -39.53 10.71 -27.58
C SER A 144 -38.64 11.05 -28.76
N ASP A 145 -37.49 10.37 -28.90
CA ASP A 145 -36.67 10.47 -30.12
C ASP A 145 -36.29 9.07 -30.61
N SER A 146 -37.04 8.61 -31.61
CA SER A 146 -37.01 7.28 -32.20
C SER A 146 -35.92 7.11 -33.26
N ASN A 147 -34.69 7.56 -32.98
CA ASN A 147 -33.53 7.34 -33.86
C ASN A 147 -32.22 6.96 -33.11
N SER A 148 -32.25 6.78 -31.78
CA SER A 148 -31.06 6.44 -30.97
C SER A 148 -30.95 4.97 -30.55
N ILE A 149 -31.93 4.13 -30.90
CA ILE A 149 -32.09 2.78 -30.36
C ILE A 149 -30.94 1.85 -30.78
N SER A 150 -30.44 1.98 -32.01
CA SER A 150 -29.32 1.15 -32.51
C SER A 150 -27.99 1.45 -31.80
N ALA A 151 -27.69 2.72 -31.54
CA ALA A 151 -26.48 3.12 -30.80
C ALA A 151 -26.60 2.75 -29.32
N ALA A 152 -27.78 2.93 -28.72
CA ALA A 152 -28.05 2.54 -27.35
C ALA A 152 -28.02 1.02 -27.14
N LEU A 153 -28.48 0.23 -28.13
CA LEU A 153 -28.38 -1.24 -28.11
C LEU A 153 -26.94 -1.72 -28.29
N GLY A 154 -26.14 -1.04 -29.13
CA GLY A 154 -24.71 -1.29 -29.26
C GLY A 154 -23.98 -1.05 -27.94
N GLU A 155 -24.19 0.12 -27.32
CA GLU A 155 -23.59 0.47 -26.03
C GLU A 155 -24.04 -0.46 -24.89
N LEU A 156 -25.31 -0.91 -24.92
CA LEU A 156 -25.83 -1.87 -23.97
C LEU A 156 -25.23 -3.27 -24.17
N ASN A 157 -25.05 -3.71 -25.41
CA ASN A 157 -24.43 -4.99 -25.74
C ASN A 157 -22.94 -4.99 -25.35
N ASP A 158 -22.24 -3.87 -25.57
CA ASP A 158 -20.85 -3.71 -25.13
C ASP A 158 -20.73 -3.69 -23.60
N LYS A 159 -21.66 -3.01 -22.91
CA LYS A 159 -21.74 -3.05 -21.43
C LYS A 159 -22.05 -4.45 -20.92
N LEU A 160 -22.96 -5.18 -21.57
CA LEU A 160 -23.28 -6.57 -21.21
C LEU A 160 -22.08 -7.48 -21.42
N GLN A 161 -21.40 -7.39 -22.57
CA GLN A 161 -20.19 -8.17 -22.81
C GLN A 161 -19.06 -7.81 -21.83
N ALA A 162 -18.89 -6.53 -21.47
CA ALA A 162 -17.95 -6.11 -20.44
C ALA A 162 -18.31 -6.71 -19.06
N LEU A 163 -19.59 -6.69 -18.68
CA LEU A 163 -20.08 -7.32 -17.44
C LEU A 163 -19.90 -8.85 -17.46
N TYR A 164 -20.13 -9.51 -18.61
CA TYR A 164 -19.89 -10.94 -18.76
C TYR A 164 -18.41 -11.28 -18.65
N ARG A 165 -17.51 -10.47 -19.24
CA ARG A 165 -16.06 -10.63 -19.10
C ARG A 165 -15.57 -10.36 -17.68
N GLU A 166 -16.05 -9.32 -17.01
CA GLU A 166 -15.75 -9.05 -15.59
C GLU A 166 -16.21 -10.20 -14.68
N ARG A 167 -17.32 -10.87 -15.02
CA ARG A 167 -17.85 -12.00 -14.25
C ARG A 167 -17.10 -13.31 -14.49
N GLN A 168 -16.51 -13.48 -15.68
CA GLN A 168 -15.71 -14.65 -16.04
C GLN A 168 -14.26 -14.53 -15.56
N ASN A 169 -13.70 -13.31 -15.55
CA ASN A 169 -12.36 -13.00 -15.06
C ASN A 169 -12.44 -11.89 -14.00
N PRO A 170 -12.74 -12.23 -12.73
CA PRO A 170 -12.85 -11.23 -11.68
C PRO A 170 -11.49 -10.53 -11.52
N VAL A 171 -11.50 -9.21 -11.73
CA VAL A 171 -10.34 -8.37 -11.51
C VAL A 171 -9.91 -8.45 -10.06
N PRO A 172 -8.65 -8.82 -9.74
CA PRO A 172 -8.17 -8.85 -8.36
C PRO A 172 -8.21 -7.45 -7.73
N ILE A 173 -8.83 -7.35 -6.56
CA ILE A 173 -8.95 -6.10 -5.79
C ILE A 173 -8.05 -6.18 -4.57
N HIS A 174 -7.33 -5.09 -4.33
CA HIS A 174 -6.43 -4.92 -3.21
C HIS A 174 -6.84 -3.70 -2.41
N GLU A 175 -6.71 -3.74 -1.09
CA GLU A 175 -7.02 -2.62 -0.20
C GLU A 175 -5.75 -2.13 0.50
N LEU A 176 -5.46 -0.84 0.36
CA LEU A 176 -4.40 -0.16 1.09
C LEU A 176 -4.85 0.11 2.53
N ARG A 177 -4.06 -0.35 3.50
CA ARG A 177 -4.26 -0.23 4.94
C ARG A 177 -2.96 0.23 5.60
N ALA A 178 -3.05 0.55 6.90
CA ALA A 178 -1.91 0.98 7.72
C ALA A 178 -1.01 2.01 7.01
N PHE A 179 -1.61 2.93 6.25
CA PHE A 179 -0.84 3.95 5.54
C PHE A 179 -0.48 5.08 6.50
N ALA A 180 0.81 5.33 6.71
CA ALA A 180 1.31 6.34 7.63
C ALA A 180 2.63 6.96 7.15
N VAL A 181 2.82 8.22 7.51
CA VAL A 181 4.07 8.97 7.33
C VAL A 181 4.39 9.69 8.63
N SER A 182 5.64 9.58 9.07
CA SER A 182 6.12 10.23 10.28
C SER A 182 5.91 11.76 10.18
N PRO A 183 5.31 12.40 11.21
CA PRO A 183 5.09 13.85 11.22
C PRO A 183 6.37 14.66 11.05
N THR A 184 7.51 14.17 11.55
CA THR A 184 8.82 14.82 11.42
C THR A 184 9.43 14.72 10.02
N HIS A 185 8.83 13.91 9.15
CA HIS A 185 9.27 13.68 7.76
C HIS A 185 8.18 14.09 6.74
N ARG A 186 7.19 14.88 7.17
CA ARG A 186 6.17 15.45 6.27
C ARG A 186 6.86 16.35 5.23
N GLY A 187 6.32 16.34 4.00
CA GLY A 187 6.86 17.12 2.88
C GLY A 187 7.98 16.44 2.09
N LEU A 188 8.58 15.35 2.58
CA LEU A 188 9.62 14.60 1.86
C LEU A 188 9.07 13.64 0.76
N GLY A 189 7.78 13.72 0.45
CA GLY A 189 7.16 12.84 -0.55
C GLY A 189 7.08 11.35 -0.16
N LEU A 190 7.35 10.98 1.10
CA LEU A 190 7.38 9.58 1.53
C LEU A 190 6.08 8.82 1.29
N GLY A 191 4.93 9.45 1.54
CA GLY A 191 3.63 8.84 1.24
C GLY A 191 3.45 8.57 -0.26
N ALA A 192 3.98 9.44 -1.13
CA ALA A 192 3.95 9.21 -2.56
C ALA A 192 4.91 8.08 -2.98
N ARG A 193 6.08 7.98 -2.32
CA ARG A 193 7.02 6.86 -2.52
C ARG A 193 6.34 5.53 -2.19
N VAL A 194 5.74 5.40 -1.01
CA VAL A 194 5.02 4.16 -0.60
C VAL A 194 3.95 3.78 -1.62
N LEU A 195 3.10 4.74 -2.05
CA LEU A 195 2.07 4.47 -3.06
C LEU A 195 2.67 3.98 -4.38
N LYS A 196 3.69 4.66 -4.91
CA LYS A 196 4.37 4.24 -6.15
C LYS A 196 4.98 2.85 -6.03
N THR A 197 5.56 2.51 -4.88
CA THR A 197 6.12 1.19 -4.63
C THR A 197 5.03 0.11 -4.60
N VAL A 198 3.89 0.38 -3.95
CA VAL A 198 2.71 -0.51 -3.98
C VAL A 198 2.24 -0.72 -5.42
N GLU A 199 2.08 0.37 -6.19
CA GLU A 199 1.66 0.30 -7.60
C GLU A 199 2.65 -0.52 -8.44
N TRP A 200 3.95 -0.32 -8.22
CA TRP A 200 5.00 -1.07 -8.91
C TRP A 200 4.93 -2.58 -8.64
N LEU A 201 4.69 -2.97 -7.38
CA LEU A 201 4.55 -4.36 -6.95
C LEU A 201 3.29 -5.00 -7.54
N LEU A 202 2.14 -4.34 -7.40
CA LEU A 202 0.87 -4.86 -7.91
C LEU A 202 0.87 -4.98 -9.43
N GLY A 203 1.45 -4.01 -10.15
CA GLY A 203 1.55 -4.05 -11.61
C GLY A 203 2.48 -5.13 -12.15
N ARG A 204 3.27 -5.81 -11.30
CA ARG A 204 4.25 -6.83 -11.71
C ARG A 204 4.03 -8.19 -11.06
N ASP A 205 2.97 -8.36 -10.28
CA ASP A 205 2.72 -9.63 -9.60
C ASP A 205 2.40 -10.78 -10.58
N GLY A 206 1.91 -10.48 -11.78
CA GLY A 206 1.82 -11.48 -12.86
C GLY A 206 3.17 -12.05 -13.32
N VAL A 207 4.28 -11.43 -12.92
CA VAL A 207 5.66 -11.87 -13.21
C VAL A 207 6.32 -12.48 -11.95
N GLY A 208 5.54 -12.76 -10.90
CA GLY A 208 6.01 -13.45 -9.69
C GLY A 208 6.75 -12.58 -8.68
N VAL A 209 6.66 -11.25 -8.78
CA VAL A 209 7.30 -10.34 -7.82
C VAL A 209 6.69 -10.45 -6.41
N LEU A 210 5.43 -10.89 -6.26
CA LEU A 210 4.84 -11.20 -4.94
C LEU A 210 4.64 -12.71 -4.70
N ASP A 211 4.88 -13.58 -5.68
CA ASP A 211 4.79 -15.04 -5.53
C ASP A 211 6.10 -15.61 -4.93
N PHE A 212 6.25 -15.44 -3.62
CA PHE A 212 7.37 -16.00 -2.85
C PHE A 212 7.13 -17.45 -2.37
N SER A 213 5.94 -18.01 -2.60
CA SER A 213 5.66 -19.45 -2.45
C SER A 213 6.49 -20.29 -3.41
N ARG A 214 6.81 -19.73 -4.59
CA ARG A 214 7.89 -20.20 -5.46
C ARG A 214 9.21 -19.61 -4.99
N GLY A 215 9.70 -20.13 -3.87
CA GLY A 215 10.99 -19.73 -3.31
C GLY A 215 12.07 -19.60 -4.38
N VAL A 216 12.79 -18.48 -4.36
CA VAL A 216 14.15 -18.37 -4.93
C VAL A 216 14.27 -18.83 -6.39
N HIS A 217 13.47 -18.34 -7.34
CA HIS A 217 13.80 -18.52 -8.77
C HIS A 217 13.29 -17.36 -9.66
N ALA A 218 13.70 -16.12 -9.37
CA ALA A 218 13.94 -15.23 -10.50
C ALA A 218 15.26 -15.69 -11.14
N PRO A 219 15.39 -15.80 -12.48
CA PRO A 219 16.65 -16.20 -13.10
C PRO A 219 17.75 -15.21 -12.66
N GLY A 220 18.73 -15.71 -11.88
CA GLY A 220 19.81 -14.91 -11.29
C GLY A 220 19.69 -14.58 -9.80
N SER A 221 18.61 -14.95 -9.10
CA SER A 221 18.38 -14.61 -7.68
C SER A 221 19.02 -15.57 -6.67
N SER A 222 20.26 -15.97 -6.89
CA SER A 222 21.08 -16.58 -5.83
C SER A 222 21.53 -15.48 -4.87
N GLY A 223 20.62 -14.99 -4.01
CA GLY A 223 20.99 -14.10 -2.89
C GLY A 223 20.23 -12.78 -2.73
N ALA A 224 18.98 -12.65 -3.18
CA ALA A 224 18.19 -11.44 -2.88
C ALA A 224 18.06 -11.27 -1.35
N HIS A 225 18.80 -10.28 -0.85
CA HIS A 225 19.24 -10.12 0.52
C HIS A 225 18.09 -9.88 1.50
N LEU A 226 17.88 -10.82 2.43
CA LEU A 226 17.17 -10.57 3.68
C LEU A 226 17.95 -9.50 4.46
N SER A 227 17.35 -8.34 4.73
CA SER A 227 18.04 -7.15 5.26
C SER A 227 18.54 -7.28 6.72
N SER A 228 19.43 -8.23 7.03
CA SER A 228 20.06 -8.40 8.34
C SER A 228 20.94 -7.23 8.79
N SER A 229 21.19 -6.24 7.91
CA SER A 229 22.04 -5.09 8.21
C SER A 229 21.33 -3.92 8.89
N LEU A 230 20.00 -3.90 8.98
CA LEU A 230 19.27 -2.80 9.62
C LEU A 230 18.79 -3.19 11.02
N ARG A 231 18.92 -2.25 11.96
CA ARG A 231 18.36 -2.36 13.31
C ARG A 231 17.42 -1.20 13.58
N THR A 232 16.24 -1.51 14.12
CA THR A 232 15.30 -0.49 14.59
C THR A 232 15.86 0.25 15.80
N GLU A 233 15.40 1.49 16.02
CA GLU A 233 15.73 2.25 17.25
C GLU A 233 15.31 1.52 18.55
N MET A 234 14.35 0.60 18.45
CA MET A 234 13.88 -0.25 19.55
C MET A 234 14.75 -1.51 19.74
N GLY A 235 15.85 -1.66 19.00
CA GLY A 235 16.86 -2.70 19.19
C GLY A 235 16.67 -3.98 18.37
N GLY A 236 15.52 -4.17 17.71
CA GLY A 236 15.23 -5.36 16.89
C GLY A 236 15.89 -5.32 15.52
N GLN A 237 16.35 -6.48 15.04
CA GLN A 237 16.83 -6.66 13.67
C GLN A 237 15.67 -6.61 12.69
N VAL A 238 15.91 -6.01 11.53
CA VAL A 238 14.93 -5.97 10.45
C VAL A 238 15.14 -7.21 9.59
N HIS A 239 14.10 -8.02 9.39
CA HIS A 239 14.15 -9.14 8.45
C HIS A 239 13.05 -8.95 7.41
N GLY A 240 13.44 -8.49 6.23
CA GLY A 240 12.56 -8.22 5.10
C GLY A 240 13.35 -8.10 3.81
N VAL A 241 12.66 -7.85 2.70
CA VAL A 241 13.26 -7.75 1.36
C VAL A 241 13.60 -6.29 1.06
N ASP A 242 14.86 -5.98 0.76
CA ASP A 242 15.25 -4.63 0.32
C ASP A 242 14.73 -4.37 -1.11
N LEU A 243 13.67 -3.57 -1.21
CA LEU A 243 13.05 -3.25 -2.50
C LEU A 243 13.91 -2.31 -3.35
N ASP A 244 14.77 -1.49 -2.74
CA ASP A 244 15.63 -0.60 -3.51
C ASP A 244 16.71 -1.42 -4.24
N GLU A 245 17.17 -2.54 -3.67
CA GLU A 245 18.04 -3.51 -4.36
C GLU A 245 17.28 -4.29 -5.44
N VAL A 246 16.09 -4.83 -5.12
CA VAL A 246 15.27 -5.58 -6.08
C VAL A 246 14.94 -4.74 -7.30
N MET A 247 14.53 -3.47 -7.10
CA MET A 247 14.24 -2.56 -8.20
C MET A 247 15.47 -2.27 -9.06
N LYS A 248 16.66 -2.09 -8.46
CA LYS A 248 17.92 -1.88 -9.21
C LYS A 248 18.27 -3.08 -10.09
N VAL A 249 18.19 -4.29 -9.54
CA VAL A 249 18.47 -5.53 -10.30
C VAL A 249 17.47 -5.69 -11.43
N TRP A 250 16.19 -5.41 -11.17
CA TRP A 250 15.15 -5.46 -12.20
C TRP A 250 15.41 -4.49 -13.35
N ASP A 251 15.77 -3.24 -13.03
CA ASP A 251 16.07 -2.23 -14.03
C ASP A 251 17.32 -2.59 -14.85
N GLN A 252 18.34 -3.18 -14.22
CA GLN A 252 19.56 -3.65 -14.87
C GLN A 252 19.29 -4.84 -15.81
N ASN A 253 18.50 -5.82 -15.37
CA ASN A 253 18.15 -6.98 -16.19
C ASN A 253 17.28 -6.58 -17.39
N ARG A 254 16.38 -5.60 -17.21
CA ARG A 254 15.59 -5.07 -18.33
C ARG A 254 16.48 -4.46 -19.40
N ILE A 255 17.54 -3.74 -19.03
CA ILE A 255 18.50 -3.17 -19.99
C ILE A 255 19.25 -4.30 -20.74
N ALA A 256 19.57 -5.41 -20.07
CA ALA A 256 20.20 -6.58 -20.69
C ALA A 256 19.25 -7.32 -21.65
N ASP A 257 17.98 -7.48 -21.29
CA ASP A 257 16.96 -8.15 -22.12
C ASP A 257 16.57 -7.31 -23.35
N PHE A 258 16.68 -5.98 -23.29
CA PHE A 258 16.56 -5.11 -24.48
C PHE A 258 17.77 -5.18 -25.41
N ALA A 259 18.92 -5.69 -24.95
CA ALA A 259 20.10 -5.95 -25.78
C ALA A 259 20.12 -7.39 -26.36
N GLY A 260 19.25 -8.28 -25.85
CA GLY A 260 19.10 -9.67 -26.27
C GLY A 260 17.80 -9.92 -27.07
N SER A 261 17.81 -10.92 -27.94
CA SER A 261 16.75 -11.21 -28.93
C SER A 261 15.36 -11.55 -28.38
N GLU A 262 15.16 -11.66 -27.06
CA GLU A 262 13.86 -12.00 -26.44
C GLU A 262 12.89 -10.83 -26.35
N ALA A 263 13.36 -9.58 -26.40
CA ALA A 263 12.49 -8.39 -26.49
C ALA A 263 11.58 -8.42 -27.73
N LYS A 264 12.01 -9.07 -28.82
CA LYS A 264 11.19 -9.25 -30.03
C LYS A 264 10.05 -10.25 -29.84
N GLN A 265 10.12 -11.14 -28.87
CA GLN A 265 9.06 -12.12 -28.59
C GLN A 265 7.93 -11.47 -27.78
N LEU A 266 8.27 -10.63 -26.79
CA LEU A 266 7.31 -9.89 -25.97
C LEU A 266 6.54 -8.83 -26.77
N GLU A 267 7.21 -8.15 -27.72
CA GLU A 267 6.53 -7.28 -28.70
C GLU A 267 5.65 -8.09 -29.68
N LYS A 268 6.00 -9.33 -30.01
CA LYS A 268 5.18 -10.21 -30.86
C LYS A 268 3.91 -10.68 -30.17
N ASP A 269 3.95 -10.89 -28.86
CA ASP A 269 2.76 -11.22 -28.06
C ASP A 269 1.87 -9.98 -27.87
N THR A 270 2.47 -8.79 -27.77
CA THR A 270 1.74 -7.51 -27.79
C THR A 270 1.09 -7.23 -29.16
N ALA A 271 1.72 -7.68 -30.26
CA ALA A 271 1.22 -7.54 -31.63
C ALA A 271 0.27 -8.65 -32.08
N SER A 272 0.20 -9.79 -31.37
CA SER A 272 -0.67 -10.93 -31.71
C SER A 272 -2.10 -10.80 -31.14
N GLY A 273 -2.43 -9.67 -30.51
CA GLY A 273 -3.74 -9.44 -29.90
C GLY A 273 -3.98 -10.30 -28.64
N VAL A 274 -2.98 -11.06 -28.22
CA VAL A 274 -2.92 -11.61 -26.87
C VAL A 274 -2.45 -10.46 -25.99
N GLU A 275 -3.39 -9.59 -25.57
CA GLU A 275 -3.19 -8.82 -24.35
C GLU A 275 -2.70 -9.82 -23.30
N CYS A 276 -1.41 -9.81 -23.00
CA CYS A 276 -0.91 -10.38 -21.77
C CYS A 276 -1.82 -9.77 -20.71
N GLN A 277 -2.70 -10.61 -20.15
CA GLN A 277 -3.59 -10.26 -19.07
C GLN A 277 -2.74 -10.02 -17.82
N LEU A 278 -1.86 -9.02 -17.86
CA LEU A 278 -1.47 -8.19 -16.73
C LEU A 278 -2.79 -7.53 -16.29
N GLY A 279 -3.65 -8.35 -15.69
CA GLY A 279 -5.03 -8.00 -15.40
C GLY A 279 -5.02 -6.70 -14.62
N HIS A 280 -5.75 -5.71 -15.11
CA HIS A 280 -5.86 -4.39 -14.49
C HIS A 280 -6.27 -4.52 -13.03
N ARG A 281 -5.33 -4.57 -12.10
CA ARG A 281 -5.64 -4.76 -10.68
C ARG A 281 -6.27 -3.49 -10.15
N LYS A 282 -7.21 -3.64 -9.21
CA LYS A 282 -7.85 -2.48 -8.57
C LYS A 282 -7.20 -2.29 -7.20
N LEU A 283 -6.64 -1.11 -6.94
CA LEU A 283 -6.16 -0.71 -5.63
C LEU A 283 -7.17 0.26 -5.00
N ARG A 284 -7.74 -0.14 -3.86
CA ARG A 284 -8.75 0.60 -3.12
C ARG A 284 -8.21 1.14 -1.81
N LEU A 285 -8.82 2.21 -1.31
CA LEU A 285 -8.58 2.75 0.02
C LEU A 285 -9.81 3.49 0.53
N VAL A 286 -9.82 3.78 1.83
CA VAL A 286 -10.81 4.66 2.45
C VAL A 286 -10.13 5.97 2.85
N ALA A 287 -10.65 7.08 2.34
CA ALA A 287 -10.26 8.42 2.74
C ALA A 287 -11.32 9.02 3.69
N ILE A 288 -10.91 9.89 4.59
CA ILE A 288 -11.80 10.74 5.39
C ILE A 288 -11.74 12.14 4.78
N ARG A 289 -12.87 12.65 4.33
CA ARG A 289 -12.95 13.92 3.57
C ARG A 289 -12.53 15.10 4.44
N GLU A 290 -12.98 15.11 5.70
CA GLU A 290 -12.74 16.15 6.69
C GLU A 290 -11.26 16.31 7.07
N LEU A 291 -10.44 15.29 6.80
CA LEU A 291 -8.98 15.32 6.98
C LEU A 291 -8.23 15.75 5.71
N GLY A 292 -8.93 16.06 4.61
CA GLY A 292 -8.33 16.44 3.32
C GLY A 292 -7.70 15.28 2.55
N ASN A 293 -7.90 14.04 3.01
CA ASN A 293 -7.28 12.84 2.43
C ASN A 293 -7.81 12.55 1.01
N GLU A 294 -9.10 12.82 0.75
CA GLU A 294 -9.71 12.62 -0.58
C GLU A 294 -8.93 13.38 -1.66
N GLY A 295 -8.71 14.68 -1.48
CA GLY A 295 -7.95 15.49 -2.43
C GLY A 295 -6.49 15.04 -2.57
N TYR A 296 -5.87 14.54 -1.50
CA TYR A 296 -4.51 13.98 -1.55
C TYR A 296 -4.42 12.77 -2.48
N TYR A 297 -5.38 11.84 -2.42
CA TYR A 297 -5.40 10.64 -3.26
C TYR A 297 -5.90 10.93 -4.68
N GLN A 298 -6.84 11.86 -4.87
CA GLN A 298 -7.30 12.28 -6.21
C GLN A 298 -6.14 12.79 -7.08
N ARG A 299 -5.26 13.62 -6.51
CA ARG A 299 -4.03 14.10 -7.20
C ARG A 299 -3.06 12.99 -7.62
N ARG A 300 -3.29 11.74 -7.17
CA ARG A 300 -2.48 10.56 -7.48
C ARG A 300 -3.19 9.54 -8.36
N GLY A 301 -4.33 9.93 -8.94
CA GLY A 301 -5.09 9.12 -9.88
C GLY A 301 -6.15 8.21 -9.27
N TYR A 302 -6.41 8.32 -7.96
CA TYR A 302 -7.55 7.62 -7.35
C TYR A 302 -8.86 8.33 -7.69
N LYS A 303 -9.87 7.55 -8.06
CA LYS A 303 -11.24 8.00 -8.33
C LYS A 303 -12.13 7.68 -7.13
N SER A 304 -12.99 8.63 -6.75
CA SER A 304 -14.00 8.41 -5.72
C SER A 304 -15.06 7.45 -6.27
N LEU A 305 -15.24 6.29 -5.65
CA LEU A 305 -16.26 5.30 -6.02
C LEU A 305 -17.57 5.56 -5.29
N ARG A 306 -17.48 5.79 -3.97
CA ARG A 306 -18.64 5.92 -3.09
C ARG A 306 -18.31 6.80 -1.90
N THR A 307 -19.27 7.59 -1.48
CA THR A 307 -19.23 8.34 -0.22
C THR A 307 -20.17 7.68 0.79
N GLY A 308 -19.78 7.69 2.06
CA GLY A 308 -20.57 7.20 3.18
C GLY A 308 -20.31 7.98 4.46
N ILE A 309 -21.11 7.69 5.48
CA ILE A 309 -20.92 8.25 6.82
C ILE A 309 -20.24 7.19 7.69
N LEU A 310 -19.14 7.57 8.33
CA LEU A 310 -18.48 6.81 9.39
C LEU A 310 -19.25 7.08 10.69
N PRO A 311 -19.90 6.07 11.29
CA PRO A 311 -20.65 6.25 12.52
C PRO A 311 -19.74 6.63 13.69
N LEU A 312 -20.30 7.39 14.63
CA LEU A 312 -19.67 7.71 15.91
C LEU A 312 -19.12 6.44 16.60
N GLY A 313 -17.94 6.56 17.19
CA GLY A 313 -17.21 5.48 17.86
C GLY A 313 -16.36 4.64 16.90
N THR A 314 -16.64 4.66 15.58
CA THR A 314 -15.83 3.92 14.61
C THR A 314 -14.49 4.62 14.43
N TRP A 315 -13.39 3.86 14.52
CA TRP A 315 -12.01 4.37 14.46
C TRP A 315 -11.75 5.49 15.48
N GLY A 316 -12.36 5.42 16.67
CA GLY A 316 -12.14 6.43 17.72
C GLY A 316 -12.70 7.82 17.37
N SER A 317 -13.72 7.89 16.51
CA SER A 317 -14.43 9.14 16.24
C SER A 317 -15.42 9.49 17.36
N ASN A 318 -15.41 10.74 17.80
CA ASN A 318 -16.36 11.35 18.73
C ASN A 318 -17.56 11.97 18.02
N ALA A 319 -17.50 12.11 16.70
CA ALA A 319 -18.58 12.60 15.86
C ALA A 319 -18.60 11.83 14.53
N GLU A 320 -19.73 11.87 13.83
CA GLU A 320 -19.83 11.33 12.48
C GLU A 320 -18.91 12.09 11.51
N CYS A 321 -18.34 11.39 10.53
CA CYS A 321 -17.55 12.01 9.48
C CYS A 321 -17.73 11.31 8.13
N THR A 322 -17.34 11.98 7.07
CA THR A 322 -17.52 11.50 5.71
C THR A 322 -16.36 10.63 5.28
N THR A 323 -16.66 9.38 4.96
CA THR A 323 -15.71 8.46 4.31
C THR A 323 -15.93 8.41 2.81
N VAL A 324 -14.83 8.28 2.08
CA VAL A 324 -14.83 8.15 0.63
C VAL A 324 -14.02 6.91 0.28
N TYR A 325 -14.70 5.92 -0.29
CA TYR A 325 -14.07 4.76 -0.89
C TYR A 325 -13.51 5.19 -2.23
N MET A 326 -12.22 4.99 -2.42
CA MET A 326 -11.50 5.41 -3.62
C MET A 326 -10.82 4.21 -4.27
N GLU A 327 -10.69 4.24 -5.59
CA GLU A 327 -10.09 3.17 -6.39
C GLU A 327 -9.15 3.74 -7.45
N LYS A 328 -8.06 3.02 -7.70
CA LYS A 328 -7.14 3.25 -8.81
C LYS A 328 -6.91 1.94 -9.54
N SER A 329 -7.02 1.95 -10.86
CA SER A 329 -6.58 0.85 -11.71
C SER A 329 -5.06 0.90 -11.82
N ILE A 330 -4.43 -0.26 -11.60
CA ILE A 330 -2.99 -0.49 -11.73
C ILE A 330 -2.74 -1.19 -13.05
#